data_AF-A0A4Y9RCQ3-F1
#
_entry.id   AF-A0A4Y9RCQ3-F1
#
_cell.length_a   1.000
_cell.length_b   1.000
_cell.length_c   1.000
_cell.angle_alpha   90.00
_cell.angle_beta   90.00
_cell.angle_gamma   90.00
#
_symmetry.space_group_name_H-M   'P 1'
#
loop_
_entity.id
_entity.type
_entity.pdbx_description
1 polymer ?
#
loop_
_entity_poly.entity_id
_entity_poly.type
_entity_poly.pdbx_seq_one_letter_code
_entity_poly.pdbx_strand_id
1 'polypeptide(L)' 'MTSSIPSLDDIADTVRRMEARLQDAPQAQSLFEHYTLLNARFAADLADPRDAQLACSAALMLIQETVRGTEP' A
#
# COMPACT_ATOMS: atom_id res chain seq x y z
N MET A 1 23.26 -7.96 -10.59
CA MET A 1 22.67 -6.89 -9.76
C MET A 1 22.43 -7.47 -8.39
N THR A 2 23.16 -7.02 -7.37
CA THR A 2 22.92 -7.43 -5.98
C THR A 2 21.55 -6.91 -5.58
N SER A 3 20.53 -7.79 -5.59
CA SER A 3 19.23 -7.48 -5.04
C SER A 3 19.41 -7.33 -3.53
N SER A 4 19.61 -6.10 -3.07
CA SER A 4 19.58 -5.81 -1.64
C SER A 4 18.14 -5.93 -1.18
N ILE A 5 17.90 -6.71 -0.14
CA ILE A 5 16.59 -6.77 0.51
C ILE A 5 16.28 -5.35 0.99
N PRO A 6 15.13 -4.74 0.59
CA PRO A 6 14.78 -3.39 1.01
C PRO A 6 14.72 -3.30 2.53
N SER A 7 15.22 -2.20 3.10
CA SER A 7 15.09 -1.91 4.53
C SER A 7 13.63 -1.62 4.89
N LEU A 8 13.31 -1.60 6.19
CA LEU A 8 11.97 -1.21 6.64
C LEU A 8 11.64 0.22 6.20
N ASP A 9 12.61 1.13 6.28
CA ASP A 9 12.44 2.53 5.87
C ASP A 9 12.16 2.66 4.37
N ASP A 10 12.83 1.85 3.53
CA ASP A 10 12.57 1.81 2.08
C ASP A 10 11.14 1.37 1.76
N ILE A 11 10.62 0.39 2.51
CA ILE A 11 9.26 -0.11 2.33
C ILE A 11 8.26 0.96 2.81
N ALA A 12 8.50 1.56 3.97
CA ALA A 12 7.65 2.61 4.53
C ALA A 12 7.61 3.86 3.63
N ASP A 13 8.75 4.26 3.06
CA ASP A 13 8.84 5.32 2.06
C ASP A 13 8.01 5.00 0.81
N THR A 14 8.05 3.73 0.38
CA THR A 14 7.28 3.27 -0.78
C THR A 14 5.78 3.31 -0.50
N VAL A 15 5.35 2.78 0.64
CA VAL A 15 3.95 2.83 1.11
C VAL A 15 3.46 4.28 1.15
N ARG A 16 4.20 5.17 1.80
CA ARG A 16 3.83 6.60 1.89
C ARG A 16 3.64 7.26 0.53
N ARG A 17 4.55 7.01 -0.43
CA ARG A 17 4.42 7.55 -1.80
C ARG A 17 3.20 7.01 -2.53
N MET A 18 2.87 5.72 -2.33
CA MET A 18 1.69 5.11 -2.94
C MET A 18 0.39 5.61 -2.31
N GLU A 19 0.34 5.73 -0.98
CA GLU A 19 -0.78 6.34 -0.26
C GLU A 19 -1.04 7.76 -0.76
N ALA A 20 0.00 8.59 -0.81
CA ALA A 20 -0.12 9.98 -1.28
C ALA A 20 -0.65 10.07 -2.71
N ARG A 21 -0.26 9.15 -3.59
CA ARG A 21 -0.72 9.13 -4.98
C ARG A 21 -2.16 8.63 -5.12
N LEU A 22 -2.56 7.63 -4.32
CA LEU A 22 -3.85 6.96 -4.46
C LEU A 22 -4.97 7.64 -3.67
N GLN A 23 -4.66 8.29 -2.55
CA GLN A 23 -5.65 9.04 -1.76
C GLN A 23 -6.30 10.17 -2.59
N ASP A 24 -5.53 10.80 -3.48
CA ASP A 24 -5.96 11.95 -4.27
C ASP A 24 -6.54 11.54 -5.63
N ALA A 25 -6.54 10.25 -5.96
CA ALA A 25 -7.06 9.73 -7.22
C ALA A 25 -8.57 9.43 -7.10
N PRO A 26 -9.46 10.17 -7.80
CA PRO A 26 -10.91 9.97 -7.67
C PRO A 26 -11.36 8.54 -7.96
N GLN A 27 -10.74 7.89 -8.94
CA GLN A 27 -11.03 6.52 -9.32
C GLN A 27 -10.55 5.46 -8.30
N ALA A 28 -9.66 5.83 -7.37
CA ALA A 28 -9.19 4.95 -6.31
C ALA A 28 -9.97 5.10 -4.99
N GLN A 29 -10.78 6.17 -4.86
CA GLN A 29 -11.26 6.65 -3.57
C GLN A 29 -12.04 5.59 -2.76
N SER A 30 -12.97 4.88 -3.41
CA SER A 30 -13.73 3.82 -2.74
C SER A 30 -12.85 2.67 -2.25
N LEU A 31 -11.83 2.27 -3.03
CA LEU A 31 -10.88 1.23 -2.62
C LEU A 31 -9.93 1.73 -1.53
N PHE A 32 -9.55 3.01 -1.57
CA PHE A 32 -8.67 3.62 -0.59
C PHE A 32 -9.31 3.72 0.80
N GLU A 33 -10.63 3.93 0.87
CA GLU A 33 -11.39 3.85 2.13
C GLU A 33 -11.30 2.45 2.76
N HIS A 34 -11.47 1.40 1.96
CA HIS A 34 -11.31 0.01 2.43
C HIS A 34 -9.87 -0.28 2.86
N TYR A 35 -8.88 0.23 2.12
CA TYR A 35 -7.47 0.15 2.51
C TYR A 35 -7.21 0.78 3.89
N THR A 36 -7.79 1.94 4.17
CA THR A 36 -7.61 2.62 5.46
C THR A 36 -8.10 1.75 6.63
N LEU A 37 -9.25 1.09 6.46
CA LEU A 37 -9.77 0.13 7.45
C LEU A 37 -8.86 -1.10 7.60
N LEU A 38 -8.30 -1.59 6.49
CA LEU A 38 -7.40 -2.73 6.48
C LEU A 38 -6.04 -2.41 7.11
N ASN A 39 -5.51 -1.21 6.89
CA ASN A 39 -4.26 -0.73 7.48
C ASN A 39 -4.33 -0.75 9.02
N ALA A 40 -5.45 -0.27 9.59
CA ALA A 40 -5.67 -0.35 11.03
C ALA A 40 -5.66 -1.80 11.56
N ARG A 41 -6.19 -2.75 10.78
CA ARG A 41 -6.16 -4.18 11.12
C ARG A 41 -4.75 -4.76 11.00
N PHE A 42 -3.99 -4.43 9.95
CA PHE A 42 -2.60 -4.87 9.83
C PHE A 42 -1.75 -4.42 11.02
N ALA A 43 -1.92 -3.18 11.47
CA ALA A 43 -1.21 -2.66 12.64
C ALA A 43 -1.60 -3.38 13.96
N ALA A 44 -2.82 -3.93 14.04
CA ALA A 44 -3.30 -4.66 15.22
C ALA A 44 -2.97 -6.16 15.17
N ASP A 45 -3.05 -6.77 13.98
CA ASP A 45 -3.00 -8.22 13.78
C ASP A 45 -1.57 -8.71 13.48
N LEU A 46 -0.67 -7.84 12.98
CA LEU A 46 0.71 -8.21 12.60
C LEU A 46 1.71 -7.68 13.62
N ALA A 47 2.51 -8.60 14.17
CA ALA A 47 3.50 -8.28 15.21
C ALA A 47 4.81 -7.67 14.66
N ASP A 48 5.19 -8.01 13.42
CA ASP A 48 6.39 -7.47 12.77
C ASP A 48 6.02 -6.19 11.97
N PRO A 49 6.63 -5.03 12.28
CA PRO A 49 6.44 -3.81 11.51
C PRO A 49 6.73 -3.97 10.01
N ARG A 50 7.67 -4.84 9.65
CA ARG A 50 8.00 -5.15 8.26
C ARG A 50 6.84 -5.86 7.56
N ASP A 51 6.21 -6.83 8.21
CA ASP A 51 5.08 -7.56 7.67
C ASP A 51 3.88 -6.64 7.46
N ALA A 52 3.63 -5.71 8.40
CA ALA A 52 2.59 -4.70 8.26
C ALA A 52 2.85 -3.80 7.04
N GLN A 53 4.08 -3.30 6.87
CA GLN A 53 4.43 -2.45 5.72
C GLN A 53 4.36 -3.21 4.39
N LEU A 54 4.75 -4.48 4.36
CA LEU A 54 4.61 -5.34 3.18
C LEU A 54 3.13 -5.58 2.83
N ALA A 55 2.29 -5.88 3.81
CA ALA A 55 0.85 -6.05 3.62
C ALA A 55 0.20 -4.77 3.06
N CYS A 56 0.58 -3.60 3.60
CA CYS A 56 0.16 -2.30 3.08
C CYS A 56 0.57 -2.11 1.61
N SER A 57 1.84 -2.37 1.28
CA SER A 57 2.33 -2.23 -0.09
C SER A 57 1.57 -3.14 -1.07
N ALA A 58 1.29 -4.38 -0.69
CA ALA A 58 0.55 -5.32 -1.52
C ALA A 58 -0.89 -4.86 -1.77
N ALA A 59 -1.57 -4.36 -0.73
CA ALA A 59 -2.91 -3.80 -0.86
C ALA A 59 -2.94 -2.57 -1.78
N LEU A 60 -1.99 -1.65 -1.64
CA LEU A 60 -1.88 -0.46 -2.49
C LEU A 60 -1.54 -0.81 -3.94
N MET A 61 -0.74 -1.85 -4.19
CA MET A 61 -0.47 -2.35 -5.55
C MET A 61 -1.75 -2.89 -6.20
N LEU A 62 -2.58 -3.62 -5.45
CA LEU A 62 -3.87 -4.10 -5.95
C LEU A 62 -4.80 -2.93 -6.32
N ILE A 63 -4.87 -1.89 -5.49
CA ILE A 63 -5.64 -0.68 -5.81
C ILE A 63 -5.11 -0.02 -7.08
N GLN A 64 -3.79 0.15 -7.18
CA GLN A 64 -3.15 0.75 -8.35
C GLN A 64 -3.49 -0.01 -9.64
N GLU A 65 -3.42 -1.34 -9.64
CA GLU A 65 -3.70 -2.14 -10.83
C GLU A 65 -5.20 -2.18 -11.15
N THR A 66 -6.07 -2.17 -10.14
CA THR A 66 -7.52 -2.08 -10.35
C THR A 66 -7.89 -0.76 -11.03
N VAL A 67 -7.28 0.34 -10.58
CA VAL A 67 -7.44 1.69 -11.13
C VAL A 67 -6.87 1.81 -12.54
N ARG A 68 -5.70 1.22 -12.80
CA ARG A 68 -5.09 1.19 -14.14
C ARG A 68 -5.95 0.42 -15.13
N GLY A 69 -6.56 -0.68 -14.69
CA GLY A 69 -7.47 -1.49 -15.53
C GLY A 69 -8.85 -0.86 -15.76
N THR A 70 -9.16 0.28 -15.12
CA THR A 70 -10.41 1.03 -15.30
C THR A 70 -10.29 2.23 -16.24
N GLU A 71 -9.10 2.50 -16.79
CA GLU A 71 -8.93 3.45 -17.90
C GLU A 71 -9.47 2.83 -19.20
N PRO A 72 -10.41 3.48 -19.92
CA PRO A 72 -10.94 2.99 -21.19
C PRO A 72 -9.91 2.96 -22.33
#